data_AF-A0A1Y4IXR9-F1
#
_entry.id   AF-A0A1Y4IXR9-F1
#
_cell.length_a   1.000
_cell.length_b   1.000
_cell.length_c   1.000
_cell.angle_alpha   90.00
_cell.angle_beta   90.00
_cell.angle_gamma   90.00
#
_symmetry.space_group_name_H-M   'P 1'
#
loop_
_entity.id
_entity.type
_entity.pdbx_description
1 polymer ?
#
loop_
_entity_poly.entity_id
_entity_poly.type
_entity_poly.pdbx_seq_one_letter_code
_entity_poly.pdbx_strand_id
1 'polypeptide(L)'
;MARENAILDQEEKINEELTEPFDLDALEEKLEIQLEEELADMEFLAEEKKKIGSPDNLGNVIMDVVWEQFLNQIAVTAGEDFIEENRGLTLDLRTEAHIQTTEAFAEGKIAAHNTEIDYQQRYDDWQTNFAKDENGSVLTHMTRSGKEEATLSKGARRPFDESRPKGSAEKNTDMDHTVPAAEIIRDPAANAHMTKEQQIEFANSDANLNELDSSLNRSKSDKSMTDWLDMPNARGQKPGEIFEISAEEEAKLRQKDAQAREEYEKRKKEAEQKSIKAGKTSQREEAFRIGGKALRAVLLQLLAELIREIIAKLVKWFKSAKKALDTLLDRLKEAIHSFIGKMKTHLINAGSTVFSTVATAIIGPVWNTIKKVWMMLKQGWSSLKKAINYIKDPANKGKPVGILLMEVGKIVIAGLTGVGALLLGEVIEKGLMTIPIFAFEIPLLGSLANILGIFLGAVVAGIIGAIAINLIEKQVEKRMKRDIVHAQIEKGNRVLNLQHQVKVVSGAKLEYTKAMVAHSIHDRHMAAAGKMEDSVAVIRANCSIDESVQDTFDDIDALFAELED
;
A
#
# COMPACT_ATOMS: atom_id res chain seq x y z
N MET A 1 35.39 -55.04 -31.13
CA MET A 1 35.61 -53.67 -30.61
C MET A 1 34.89 -52.67 -31.53
N ALA A 2 33.56 -52.64 -31.49
CA ALA A 2 32.74 -51.83 -32.41
C ALA A 2 31.47 -51.29 -31.74
N ARG A 3 31.52 -50.99 -30.43
CA ARG A 3 30.38 -50.48 -29.64
C ARG A 3 30.72 -49.31 -28.70
N GLU A 4 31.89 -48.68 -28.86
CA GLU A 4 32.24 -47.46 -28.12
C GLU A 4 31.96 -46.18 -28.92
N ASN A 5 32.00 -46.22 -30.26
CA ASN A 5 31.77 -45.02 -31.09
C ASN A 5 30.29 -44.68 -31.36
N ALA A 6 29.35 -45.57 -31.04
CA ALA A 6 27.92 -45.31 -31.29
C ALA A 6 27.25 -44.48 -30.18
N ILE A 7 27.90 -44.34 -29.02
CA ILE A 7 27.39 -43.55 -27.89
C ILE A 7 27.82 -42.08 -28.03
N LEU A 8 29.03 -41.82 -28.56
CA LEU A 8 29.53 -40.47 -28.86
C LEU A 8 28.71 -39.77 -29.96
N ASP A 9 28.31 -40.49 -31.01
CA ASP A 9 27.45 -39.95 -32.08
C ASP A 9 26.00 -39.66 -31.62
N GLN A 10 25.54 -40.28 -30.53
CA GLN A 10 24.24 -39.99 -29.93
C GLN A 10 24.29 -38.82 -28.95
N GLU A 11 25.40 -38.61 -28.24
CA GLU A 11 25.62 -37.42 -27.42
C GLU A 11 25.86 -36.16 -28.27
N GLU A 12 26.53 -36.28 -29.43
CA GLU A 12 26.67 -35.15 -30.38
C GLU A 12 25.33 -34.76 -31.04
N LYS A 13 24.44 -35.73 -31.33
CA LYS A 13 23.13 -35.43 -31.94
C LYS A 13 22.10 -34.83 -30.99
N ILE A 14 22.21 -35.07 -29.68
CA ILE A 14 21.30 -34.46 -28.69
C ILE A 14 21.67 -32.99 -28.45
N ASN A 15 22.92 -32.58 -28.74
CA ASN A 15 23.39 -31.21 -28.59
C ASN A 15 23.03 -30.28 -29.78
N GLU A 16 22.72 -30.80 -30.96
CA GLU A 16 22.32 -29.97 -32.11
C GLU A 16 20.81 -29.62 -32.13
N GLU A 17 19.96 -30.37 -31.44
CA GLU A 17 18.49 -30.19 -31.45
C GLU A 17 17.94 -29.21 -30.39
N LEU A 18 18.82 -28.54 -29.63
CA LEU A 18 18.49 -27.53 -28.60
C LEU A 18 19.03 -26.13 -28.96
N THR A 19 18.95 -25.74 -30.22
CA THR A 19 19.45 -24.44 -30.71
C THR A 19 18.47 -23.29 -30.54
N GLU A 20 17.92 -23.15 -29.33
CA GLU A 20 17.73 -21.85 -28.70
C GLU A 20 18.28 -21.96 -27.27
N PRO A 21 19.34 -21.20 -26.88
CA PRO A 21 19.88 -21.29 -25.54
C PRO A 21 18.82 -20.78 -24.56
N PHE A 22 18.26 -21.70 -23.78
CA PHE A 22 17.37 -21.36 -22.68
C PHE A 22 18.15 -20.49 -21.68
N ASP A 23 17.77 -19.22 -21.57
CA ASP A 23 18.43 -18.21 -20.73
C ASP A 23 18.12 -18.49 -19.24
N LEU A 24 18.90 -19.40 -18.65
CA LEU A 24 18.77 -19.83 -17.25
C LEU A 24 19.02 -18.67 -16.28
N ASP A 25 19.83 -17.69 -16.66
CA ASP A 25 20.11 -16.50 -15.85
C ASP A 25 18.88 -15.61 -15.74
N ALA A 26 18.25 -15.29 -16.88
CA ALA A 26 17.02 -14.49 -16.90
C ALA A 26 15.84 -15.20 -16.20
N LEU A 27 15.79 -16.54 -16.26
CA LEU A 27 14.76 -17.31 -15.55
C LEU A 27 14.97 -17.32 -14.04
N GLU A 28 16.22 -17.47 -13.57
CA GLU A 28 16.56 -17.45 -12.14
C GLU A 28 16.20 -16.08 -11.53
N GLU A 29 16.64 -14.98 -12.15
CA GLU A 29 16.35 -13.60 -11.72
C GLU A 29 14.84 -13.34 -11.62
N LYS A 30 14.07 -13.79 -12.63
CA LYS A 30 12.61 -13.66 -12.62
C LYS A 30 11.96 -14.38 -11.44
N LEU A 31 12.42 -15.59 -11.14
CA LEU A 31 11.86 -16.39 -10.04
C LEU A 31 12.24 -15.82 -8.68
N GLU A 32 13.41 -15.19 -8.56
CA GLU A 32 13.85 -14.48 -7.36
C GLU A 32 13.02 -13.22 -7.08
N ILE A 33 12.73 -12.40 -8.10
CA ILE A 33 11.85 -11.22 -7.95
C ILE A 33 10.45 -11.63 -7.47
N GLN A 34 9.85 -12.63 -8.11
CA GLN A 34 8.52 -13.14 -7.70
C GLN A 34 8.53 -13.71 -6.28
N LEU A 35 9.65 -14.29 -5.85
CA LEU A 35 9.82 -14.80 -4.50
C LEU A 35 9.86 -13.66 -3.47
N GLU A 36 10.57 -12.56 -3.75
CA GLU A 36 10.62 -11.39 -2.87
C GLU A 36 9.25 -10.71 -2.71
N GLU A 37 8.48 -10.58 -3.81
CA GLU A 37 7.13 -10.02 -3.78
C GLU A 37 6.17 -10.83 -2.90
N GLU A 38 6.14 -12.14 -3.10
CA GLU A 38 5.27 -13.04 -2.32
C GLU A 38 5.66 -13.08 -0.83
N LEU A 39 6.93 -12.83 -0.50
CA LEU A 39 7.40 -12.66 0.87
C LEU A 39 6.92 -11.34 1.50
N ALA A 40 7.00 -10.22 0.77
CA ALA A 40 6.55 -8.92 1.23
C ALA A 40 5.03 -8.90 1.51
N ASP A 41 4.24 -9.53 0.64
CA ASP A 41 2.80 -9.70 0.85
C ASP A 41 2.47 -10.53 2.09
N MET A 42 3.27 -11.56 2.37
CA MET A 42 3.10 -12.39 3.55
C MET A 42 3.36 -11.62 4.84
N GLU A 43 4.37 -10.73 4.84
CA GLU A 43 4.67 -9.82 5.94
C GLU A 43 3.53 -8.81 6.16
N PHE A 44 3.02 -8.21 5.09
CA PHE A 44 1.86 -7.32 5.17
C PHE A 44 0.64 -8.01 5.80
N LEU A 45 0.31 -9.22 5.33
CA LEU A 45 -0.77 -10.03 5.89
C LEU A 45 -0.52 -10.35 7.38
N ALA A 46 0.73 -10.54 7.80
CA ALA A 46 1.09 -10.77 9.20
C ALA A 46 0.82 -9.53 10.06
N GLU A 47 1.13 -8.33 9.57
CA GLU A 47 0.83 -7.08 10.26
C GLU A 47 -0.67 -6.81 10.36
N GLU A 48 -1.43 -7.03 9.28
CA GLU A 48 -2.90 -6.91 9.30
C GLU A 48 -3.53 -7.87 10.32
N LYS A 49 -3.03 -9.11 10.40
CA LYS A 49 -3.49 -10.09 11.40
C LYS A 49 -3.27 -9.63 12.84
N LYS A 50 -2.18 -8.90 13.12
CA LYS A 50 -1.88 -8.36 14.46
C LYS A 50 -2.85 -7.26 14.87
N LYS A 51 -3.38 -6.50 13.90
CA LYS A 51 -4.35 -5.41 14.14
C LYS A 51 -5.74 -5.94 14.53
N ILE A 52 -6.14 -7.10 14.03
CA ILE A 52 -7.49 -7.67 14.26
C ILE A 52 -7.71 -8.04 15.73
N GLY A 53 -8.74 -7.42 16.33
CA GLY A 53 -9.11 -7.63 17.73
C GLY A 53 -8.09 -7.05 18.72
N SER A 54 -7.16 -6.21 18.25
CA SER A 54 -6.18 -5.53 19.11
C SER A 54 -6.85 -4.38 19.87
N PRO A 55 -6.87 -4.41 21.21
CA PRO A 55 -7.41 -3.30 22.00
C PRO A 55 -6.69 -1.98 21.76
N ASP A 56 -5.40 -2.01 21.43
CA ASP A 56 -4.61 -0.80 21.18
C ASP A 56 -4.99 -0.16 19.84
N ASN A 57 -5.15 -0.96 18.78
CA ASN A 57 -5.62 -0.47 17.48
C ASN A 57 -7.02 0.14 17.60
N LEU A 58 -7.92 -0.55 18.30
CA LEU A 58 -9.25 -0.04 18.59
C LEU A 58 -9.19 1.29 19.37
N GLY A 59 -8.27 1.43 20.33
CA GLY A 59 -8.03 2.69 21.03
C GLY A 59 -7.72 3.87 20.09
N ASN A 60 -6.88 3.64 19.08
CA ASN A 60 -6.53 4.66 18.09
C ASN A 60 -7.71 5.04 17.20
N VAL A 61 -8.50 4.07 16.74
CA VAL A 61 -9.70 4.32 15.93
C VAL A 61 -10.69 5.20 16.71
N ILE A 62 -10.86 4.97 18.00
CA ILE A 62 -11.79 5.77 18.84
C ILE A 62 -11.28 7.18 19.03
N MET A 63 -9.98 7.34 19.32
CA MET A 63 -9.35 8.65 19.43
C MET A 63 -9.65 9.50 18.19
N ASP A 64 -9.47 8.90 17.01
CA ASP A 64 -9.75 9.57 15.74
C ASP A 64 -11.22 9.95 15.59
N VAL A 65 -12.14 9.00 15.79
CA VAL A 65 -13.59 9.25 15.65
C VAL A 65 -14.08 10.34 16.61
N VAL A 66 -13.64 10.29 17.88
CA VAL A 66 -14.04 11.29 18.87
C VAL A 66 -13.56 12.68 18.46
N TRP A 67 -12.32 12.78 17.99
CA TRP A 67 -11.76 14.06 17.56
C TRP A 67 -12.42 14.61 16.30
N GLU A 68 -12.70 13.75 15.31
CA GLU A 68 -13.46 14.10 14.12
C GLU A 68 -14.85 14.65 14.47
N GLN A 69 -15.58 13.96 15.35
CA GLN A 69 -16.92 14.39 15.76
C GLN A 69 -16.90 15.70 16.55
N PHE A 70 -15.90 15.88 17.41
CA PHE A 70 -15.69 17.14 18.12
C PHE A 70 -15.42 18.29 17.15
N LEU A 71 -14.44 18.13 16.25
CA LEU A 71 -14.08 19.17 15.28
C LEU A 71 -15.23 19.51 14.32
N ASN A 72 -15.93 18.50 13.81
CA ASN A 72 -17.08 18.72 12.91
C ASN A 72 -18.20 19.52 13.60
N GLN A 73 -18.50 19.25 14.87
CA GLN A 73 -19.54 20.00 15.60
C GLN A 73 -19.08 21.41 15.99
N ILE A 74 -17.77 21.60 16.26
CA ILE A 74 -17.19 22.93 16.42
C ILE A 74 -17.27 23.72 15.11
N ALA A 75 -17.01 23.08 13.96
CA ALA A 75 -17.13 23.66 12.63
C ALA A 75 -18.54 24.23 12.38
N VAL A 76 -19.57 23.46 12.73
CA VAL A 76 -20.98 23.86 12.59
C VAL A 76 -21.34 25.04 13.50
N THR A 77 -20.66 25.20 14.63
CA THR A 77 -20.91 26.28 15.59
C THR A 77 -20.13 27.57 15.28
N ALA A 78 -19.05 27.48 14.49
CA ALA A 78 -18.29 28.64 14.05
C ALA A 78 -19.07 29.38 12.95
N GLY A 79 -19.71 30.51 13.31
CA GLY A 79 -20.45 31.37 12.39
C GLY A 79 -19.58 32.19 11.43
N GLU A 80 -20.24 32.92 10.53
CA GLU A 80 -19.67 33.81 9.49
C GLU A 80 -18.66 34.86 10.03
N ASP A 81 -18.68 35.11 11.34
CA ASP A 81 -17.82 36.07 12.06
C ASP A 81 -16.30 35.74 12.03
N PHE A 82 -15.90 34.53 11.60
CA PHE A 82 -14.47 34.18 11.45
C PHE A 82 -13.76 34.96 10.33
N ILE A 83 -14.49 35.30 9.26
CA ILE A 83 -13.92 35.94 8.05
C ILE A 83 -13.41 37.36 8.38
N GLU A 84 -14.07 38.05 9.30
CA GLU A 84 -13.80 39.44 9.68
C GLU A 84 -12.53 39.58 10.55
N GLU A 85 -12.27 38.62 11.46
CA GLU A 85 -11.09 38.66 12.34
C GLU A 85 -9.80 38.10 11.71
N ASN A 86 -9.90 37.33 10.61
CA ASN A 86 -8.77 36.58 10.05
C ASN A 86 -8.38 36.97 8.61
N ARG A 87 -8.55 38.27 8.26
CA ARG A 87 -8.11 38.86 6.99
C ARG A 87 -8.66 38.13 5.74
N GLY A 88 -9.87 37.59 5.81
CA GLY A 88 -10.53 36.93 4.69
C GLY A 88 -10.23 35.43 4.52
N LEU A 89 -9.47 34.78 5.42
CA LEU A 89 -9.40 33.32 5.46
C LEU A 89 -10.59 32.78 6.25
N THR A 90 -11.35 31.85 5.68
CA THR A 90 -12.45 31.14 6.35
C THR A 90 -11.88 30.01 7.22
N LEU A 91 -12.52 29.69 8.34
CA LEU A 91 -12.19 28.50 9.14
C LEU A 91 -13.02 27.37 8.56
N ASP A 92 -12.42 26.24 8.23
CA ASP A 92 -13.18 25.11 7.75
C ASP A 92 -12.70 23.80 8.34
N LEU A 93 -13.22 23.47 9.52
CA LEU A 93 -12.91 22.21 10.18
C LEU A 93 -13.72 21.02 9.65
N ARG A 94 -14.50 21.16 8.56
CA ARG A 94 -15.23 20.03 8.00
C ARG A 94 -14.24 18.99 7.47
N THR A 95 -14.56 17.71 7.65
CA THR A 95 -13.72 16.62 7.16
C THR A 95 -13.39 16.77 5.67
N GLU A 96 -14.36 17.15 4.84
CA GLU A 96 -14.18 17.33 3.38
C GLU A 96 -13.25 18.48 2.98
N ALA A 97 -13.03 19.46 3.85
CA ALA A 97 -12.12 20.57 3.60
C ALA A 97 -10.65 20.17 3.75
N HIS A 98 -10.36 19.11 4.52
CA HIS A 98 -9.00 18.64 4.79
C HIS A 98 -8.69 17.24 4.25
N ILE A 99 -9.68 16.35 4.13
CA ILE A 99 -9.50 14.98 3.67
C ILE A 99 -10.08 14.85 2.26
N GLN A 100 -9.21 14.65 1.29
CA GLN A 100 -9.59 14.44 -0.11
C GLN A 100 -10.03 12.99 -0.33
N THR A 101 -11.18 12.80 -0.96
CA THR A 101 -11.58 11.49 -1.52
C THR A 101 -11.24 11.41 -3.00
N THR A 102 -11.09 10.20 -3.53
CA THR A 102 -10.82 9.96 -4.95
C THR A 102 -11.93 10.52 -5.83
N GLU A 103 -13.19 10.31 -5.44
CA GLU A 103 -14.36 10.76 -6.20
C GLU A 103 -14.45 12.29 -6.21
N ALA A 104 -14.27 12.94 -5.05
CA ALA A 104 -14.26 14.40 -4.99
C ALA A 104 -13.10 14.98 -5.80
N PHE A 105 -11.93 14.33 -5.78
CA PHE A 105 -10.77 14.77 -6.56
C PHE A 105 -11.02 14.64 -8.06
N ALA A 106 -11.61 13.53 -8.51
CA ALA A 106 -12.00 13.33 -9.90
C ALA A 106 -13.02 14.37 -10.39
N GLU A 107 -13.91 14.81 -9.50
CA GLU A 107 -14.91 15.85 -9.78
C GLU A 107 -14.36 17.29 -9.64
N GLY A 108 -13.08 17.46 -9.29
CA GLY A 108 -12.47 18.78 -9.07
C GLY A 108 -12.92 19.48 -7.77
N LYS A 109 -13.48 18.75 -6.82
CA LYS A 109 -13.82 19.23 -5.47
C LYS A 109 -12.61 19.03 -4.56
N ILE A 110 -11.91 20.13 -4.28
CA ILE A 110 -10.59 20.12 -3.65
C ILE A 110 -10.68 20.40 -2.14
N ALA A 111 -9.98 19.58 -1.35
CA ALA A 111 -9.75 19.77 0.08
C ALA A 111 -8.73 20.91 0.32
N ALA A 112 -9.19 22.15 0.13
CA ALA A 112 -8.35 23.35 0.10
C ALA A 112 -7.72 23.74 1.44
N HIS A 113 -8.14 23.14 2.56
CA HIS A 113 -7.63 23.42 3.90
C HIS A 113 -6.54 22.43 4.35
N ASN A 114 -6.17 21.46 3.51
CA ASN A 114 -5.09 20.54 3.83
C ASN A 114 -3.72 21.24 3.80
N THR A 115 -3.05 21.29 4.95
CA THR A 115 -1.74 21.93 5.15
C THR A 115 -0.54 21.00 4.90
N GLU A 116 -0.79 19.70 4.80
CA GLU A 116 0.22 18.67 4.59
C GLU A 116 0.35 18.29 3.10
N ILE A 117 -0.76 18.40 2.35
CA ILE A 117 -0.87 18.04 0.94
C ILE A 117 -1.61 19.15 0.21
N ASP A 118 -0.94 19.79 -0.75
CA ASP A 118 -1.58 20.75 -1.65
C ASP A 118 -2.37 20.01 -2.74
N TYR A 119 -3.65 19.77 -2.48
CA TYR A 119 -4.53 19.11 -3.44
C TYR A 119 -4.90 19.99 -4.63
N GLN A 120 -4.84 21.31 -4.49
CA GLN A 120 -5.10 22.22 -5.61
C GLN A 120 -3.96 22.08 -6.61
N GLN A 121 -2.71 22.18 -6.14
CA GLN A 121 -1.53 21.95 -6.98
C GLN A 121 -1.56 20.55 -7.60
N ARG A 122 -1.86 19.49 -6.83
CA ARG A 122 -1.96 18.12 -7.37
C ARG A 122 -3.01 18.00 -8.46
N TYR A 123 -4.18 18.61 -8.27
CA TYR A 123 -5.24 18.60 -9.26
C TYR A 123 -4.83 19.37 -10.50
N ASP A 124 -4.25 20.56 -10.35
CA ASP A 124 -3.78 21.38 -11.47
C ASP A 124 -2.69 20.65 -12.26
N ASP A 125 -1.69 20.08 -11.58
CA ASP A 125 -0.63 19.25 -12.17
C ASP A 125 -1.21 18.04 -12.89
N TRP A 126 -2.20 17.37 -12.30
CA TRP A 126 -2.91 16.26 -12.93
C TRP A 126 -3.62 16.71 -14.21
N GLN A 127 -4.34 17.83 -14.17
CA GLN A 127 -5.06 18.40 -15.31
C GLN A 127 -4.14 18.85 -16.46
N THR A 128 -2.87 19.18 -16.19
CA THR A 128 -1.90 19.50 -17.27
C THR A 128 -1.59 18.29 -18.16
N ASN A 129 -1.81 17.06 -17.67
CA ASN A 129 -1.55 15.85 -18.43
C ASN A 129 -2.58 15.60 -19.55
N PHE A 130 -3.66 16.38 -19.62
CA PHE A 130 -4.74 16.18 -20.58
C PHE A 130 -4.79 17.26 -21.65
N ALA A 131 -5.03 16.83 -22.89
CA ALA A 131 -5.25 17.74 -24.00
C ALA A 131 -6.58 18.48 -23.80
N LYS A 132 -6.59 19.78 -24.10
CA LYS A 132 -7.75 20.66 -23.90
C LYS A 132 -8.24 21.24 -25.23
N ASP A 133 -9.55 21.47 -25.33
CA ASP A 133 -10.15 22.20 -26.43
C ASP A 133 -9.95 23.72 -26.29
N GLU A 134 -10.44 24.49 -27.25
CA GLU A 134 -10.36 25.96 -27.26
C GLU A 134 -11.06 26.62 -26.06
N ASN A 135 -12.01 25.92 -25.42
CA ASN A 135 -12.74 26.38 -24.24
C ASN A 135 -12.06 25.93 -22.93
N GLY A 136 -10.96 25.19 -23.00
CA GLY A 136 -10.23 24.66 -21.84
C GLY A 136 -10.79 23.35 -21.27
N SER A 137 -11.75 22.71 -21.94
CA SER A 137 -12.32 21.42 -21.53
C SER A 137 -11.42 20.26 -21.95
N VAL A 138 -11.32 19.22 -21.12
CA VAL A 138 -10.53 18.02 -21.42
C VAL A 138 -11.13 17.28 -22.62
N LEU A 139 -10.30 17.06 -23.64
CA LEU A 139 -10.67 16.25 -24.80
C LEU A 139 -10.73 14.77 -24.43
N THR A 140 -11.80 14.08 -24.80
CA THR A 140 -11.94 12.63 -24.61
C THR A 140 -11.88 11.89 -25.94
N HIS A 141 -11.62 10.58 -25.87
CA HIS A 141 -11.74 9.68 -27.01
C HIS A 141 -12.38 8.37 -26.57
N MET A 142 -13.04 7.68 -27.49
CA MET A 142 -13.49 6.31 -27.27
C MET A 142 -12.33 5.35 -27.45
N THR A 143 -12.07 4.54 -26.44
CA THR A 143 -11.26 3.36 -26.60
C THR A 143 -11.99 2.36 -27.49
N ARG A 144 -11.22 1.40 -27.96
CA ARG A 144 -11.73 0.27 -28.72
C ARG A 144 -12.71 -0.61 -27.93
N SER A 145 -12.54 -0.69 -26.61
CA SER A 145 -13.45 -1.39 -25.70
C SER A 145 -14.76 -0.62 -25.47
N GLY A 146 -14.92 0.57 -26.09
CA GLY A 146 -16.10 1.43 -25.95
C GLY A 146 -16.08 2.29 -24.69
N LYS A 147 -14.93 2.40 -24.03
CA LYS A 147 -14.74 3.22 -22.82
C LYS A 147 -14.36 4.64 -23.23
N GLU A 148 -14.95 5.64 -22.58
CA GLU A 148 -14.50 7.03 -22.71
C GLU A 148 -13.27 7.29 -21.86
N GLU A 149 -12.22 7.85 -22.45
CA GLU A 149 -11.01 8.22 -21.70
C GLU A 149 -10.47 9.59 -22.11
N ALA A 150 -9.89 10.30 -21.14
CA ALA A 150 -9.22 11.57 -21.37
C ALA A 150 -8.02 11.40 -22.31
N THR A 151 -7.92 12.29 -23.29
CA THR A 151 -6.82 12.35 -24.24
C THR A 151 -5.61 12.98 -23.56
N LEU A 152 -4.46 12.32 -23.60
CA LEU A 152 -3.25 12.85 -22.98
C LEU A 152 -2.62 13.98 -23.80
N SER A 153 -2.09 14.97 -23.11
CA SER A 153 -1.25 16.02 -23.67
C SER A 153 0.04 15.43 -24.26
N LYS A 154 0.56 16.08 -25.31
CA LYS A 154 1.85 15.71 -25.88
C LYS A 154 2.95 15.86 -24.83
N GLY A 155 3.55 14.73 -24.44
CA GLY A 155 4.62 14.69 -23.44
C GLY A 155 4.17 14.33 -22.01
N ALA A 156 2.87 14.10 -21.75
CA ALA A 156 2.39 13.70 -20.42
C ALA A 156 3.06 12.41 -19.89
N ARG A 157 3.43 11.51 -20.81
CA ARG A 157 4.15 10.26 -20.49
C ARG A 157 5.64 10.44 -20.23
N ARG A 158 6.23 11.56 -20.66
CA ARG A 158 7.69 11.79 -20.63
C ARG A 158 8.33 11.52 -19.27
N PRO A 159 7.77 11.95 -18.12
CA PRO A 159 8.37 11.67 -16.81
C PRO A 159 8.46 10.17 -16.47
N PHE A 160 7.55 9.35 -16.99
CA PHE A 160 7.55 7.91 -16.77
C PHE A 160 8.56 7.20 -17.68
N ASP A 161 8.79 7.74 -18.88
CA ASP A 161 9.63 7.13 -19.90
C ASP A 161 11.11 7.60 -19.84
N GLU A 162 11.42 8.75 -19.21
CA GLU A 162 12.76 9.38 -19.24
C GLU A 162 13.85 8.54 -18.57
N SER A 163 13.55 7.93 -17.41
CA SER A 163 14.52 7.13 -16.64
C SER A 163 14.36 5.62 -16.87
N ARG A 164 13.51 5.23 -17.83
CA ARG A 164 13.19 3.81 -18.10
C ARG A 164 14.24 3.19 -19.03
N PRO A 165 14.68 1.95 -18.77
CA PRO A 165 15.41 1.16 -19.76
C PRO A 165 14.62 1.03 -21.07
N LYS A 166 15.33 0.84 -22.19
CA LYS A 166 14.69 0.82 -23.54
C LYS A 166 14.40 -0.58 -24.08
N GLY A 167 14.88 -1.63 -23.43
CA GLY A 167 14.82 -3.01 -23.90
C GLY A 167 16.11 -3.40 -24.63
N SER A 168 16.08 -4.49 -25.39
CA SER A 168 17.23 -5.01 -26.12
C SER A 168 17.02 -4.96 -27.63
N ALA A 169 17.89 -4.22 -28.32
CA ALA A 169 17.92 -4.20 -29.78
C ALA A 169 18.33 -5.56 -30.37
N GLU A 170 19.16 -6.34 -29.65
CA GLU A 170 19.59 -7.67 -30.07
C GLU A 170 18.46 -8.69 -29.97
N LYS A 171 17.67 -8.64 -28.87
CA LYS A 171 16.53 -9.52 -28.65
C LYS A 171 15.23 -9.02 -29.33
N ASN A 172 15.28 -7.89 -30.04
CA ASN A 172 14.09 -7.20 -30.59
C ASN A 172 12.99 -6.95 -29.53
N THR A 173 13.39 -6.55 -28.32
CA THR A 173 12.47 -6.26 -27.22
C THR A 173 12.45 -4.77 -26.88
N ASP A 174 11.28 -4.28 -26.46
CA ASP A 174 11.09 -2.98 -25.82
C ASP A 174 10.72 -3.22 -24.33
N MET A 175 11.03 -2.26 -23.44
CA MET A 175 10.47 -2.30 -22.08
C MET A 175 8.99 -1.88 -22.08
N ASP A 176 8.11 -2.82 -21.70
CA ASP A 176 6.69 -2.59 -21.53
C ASP A 176 6.35 -2.21 -20.08
N HIS A 177 5.45 -1.23 -19.96
CA HIS A 177 4.71 -0.97 -18.74
C HIS A 177 3.43 -1.81 -18.78
N THR A 178 3.38 -2.90 -18.01
CA THR A 178 2.26 -3.84 -18.00
C THR A 178 0.93 -3.12 -17.75
N VAL A 179 0.85 -2.38 -16.63
CA VAL A 179 -0.09 -1.27 -16.42
C VAL A 179 0.50 -0.05 -17.14
N PRO A 180 -0.11 0.41 -18.24
CA PRO A 180 0.45 1.49 -19.05
C PRO A 180 0.58 2.79 -18.25
N ALA A 181 1.64 3.56 -18.50
CA ALA A 181 1.79 4.90 -17.91
C ALA A 181 0.55 5.79 -18.18
N ALA A 182 -0.09 5.64 -19.34
CA ALA A 182 -1.31 6.36 -19.67
C ALA A 182 -2.50 6.00 -18.77
N GLU A 183 -2.60 4.75 -18.32
CA GLU A 183 -3.61 4.31 -17.35
C GLU A 183 -3.36 4.96 -15.97
N ILE A 184 -2.10 4.95 -15.50
CA ILE A 184 -1.68 5.57 -14.24
C ILE A 184 -1.95 7.08 -14.25
N ILE A 185 -1.61 7.76 -15.35
CA ILE A 185 -1.85 9.21 -15.51
C ILE A 185 -3.35 9.55 -15.44
N ARG A 186 -4.22 8.68 -15.95
CA ARG A 186 -5.68 8.89 -15.92
C ARG A 186 -6.32 8.51 -14.58
N ASP A 187 -5.63 7.76 -13.74
CA ASP A 187 -6.19 7.22 -12.49
C ASP A 187 -6.34 8.33 -11.43
N PRO A 188 -7.59 8.72 -11.07
CA PRO A 188 -7.80 9.75 -10.07
C PRO A 188 -7.30 9.34 -8.68
N ALA A 189 -7.30 8.05 -8.34
CA ALA A 189 -6.83 7.59 -7.03
C ALA A 189 -5.32 7.75 -6.89
N ALA A 190 -4.57 7.42 -7.94
CA ALA A 190 -3.13 7.63 -7.95
C ALA A 190 -2.76 9.12 -7.90
N ASN A 191 -3.52 9.99 -8.58
CA ASN A 191 -3.24 11.43 -8.60
C ASN A 191 -3.69 12.15 -7.31
N ALA A 192 -4.77 11.68 -6.67
CA ALA A 192 -5.17 12.17 -5.35
C ALA A 192 -4.13 11.77 -4.29
N HIS A 193 -3.74 10.49 -4.25
CA HIS A 193 -3.12 9.92 -3.05
C HIS A 193 -1.61 9.67 -3.17
N MET A 194 -1.09 9.41 -4.36
CA MET A 194 0.34 9.15 -4.59
C MET A 194 1.06 10.42 -5.07
N THR A 195 2.33 10.60 -4.72
CA THR A 195 3.16 11.64 -5.36
C THR A 195 3.50 11.24 -6.79
N LYS A 196 3.95 12.20 -7.61
CA LYS A 196 4.38 11.90 -8.98
C LYS A 196 5.54 10.90 -8.99
N GLU A 197 6.45 11.00 -8.05
CA GLU A 197 7.58 10.10 -7.87
C GLU A 197 7.11 8.69 -7.54
N GLN A 198 6.13 8.52 -6.64
CA GLN A 198 5.55 7.22 -6.31
C GLN A 198 4.84 6.58 -7.51
N GLN A 199 4.17 7.39 -8.34
CA GLN A 199 3.58 6.90 -9.59
C GLN A 199 4.66 6.40 -10.56
N ILE A 200 5.75 7.16 -10.72
CA ILE A 200 6.89 6.80 -11.59
C ILE A 200 7.62 5.56 -11.05
N GLU A 201 7.82 5.49 -9.74
CA GLU A 201 8.45 4.35 -9.06
C GLU A 201 7.64 3.08 -9.25
N PHE A 202 6.31 3.13 -9.14
CA PHE A 202 5.48 1.98 -9.48
C PHE A 202 5.59 1.64 -10.97
N ALA A 203 5.43 2.63 -11.86
CA ALA A 203 5.47 2.40 -13.31
C ALA A 203 6.76 1.70 -13.74
N ASN A 204 7.90 2.07 -13.15
CA ASN A 204 9.23 1.55 -13.45
C ASN A 204 9.73 0.47 -12.47
N SER A 205 8.87 -0.04 -11.59
CA SER A 205 9.19 -1.16 -10.70
C SER A 205 9.18 -2.49 -11.44
N ASP A 206 9.90 -3.48 -10.91
CA ASP A 206 9.97 -4.83 -11.50
C ASP A 206 8.59 -5.49 -11.60
N ALA A 207 7.66 -5.14 -10.72
CA ALA A 207 6.27 -5.60 -10.75
C ALA A 207 5.51 -5.15 -12.00
N ASN A 208 5.85 -3.99 -12.57
CA ASN A 208 5.14 -3.39 -13.71
C ASN A 208 5.96 -3.33 -15.00
N LEU A 209 7.28 -3.33 -14.87
CA LEU A 209 8.21 -3.09 -15.96
C LEU A 209 8.83 -4.42 -16.43
N ASN A 210 8.68 -4.76 -17.70
CA ASN A 210 9.19 -6.02 -18.23
C ASN A 210 9.52 -5.95 -19.72
N GLU A 211 10.48 -6.75 -20.18
CA GLU A 211 10.75 -6.89 -21.62
C GLU A 211 9.59 -7.58 -22.33
N LEU A 212 9.22 -7.02 -23.48
CA LEU A 212 8.21 -7.55 -24.39
C LEU A 212 8.73 -7.37 -25.83
N ASP A 213 8.41 -8.32 -26.72
CA ASP A 213 8.71 -8.17 -28.14
C ASP A 213 8.27 -6.79 -28.64
N SER A 214 9.15 -6.10 -29.38
CA SER A 214 8.93 -4.71 -29.79
C SER A 214 7.64 -4.56 -30.61
N SER A 215 7.26 -5.56 -31.42
CA SER A 215 6.03 -5.53 -32.21
C SER A 215 4.80 -5.67 -31.33
N LEU A 216 4.85 -6.56 -30.33
CA LEU A 216 3.80 -6.71 -29.32
C LEU A 216 3.63 -5.45 -28.49
N ASN A 217 4.72 -4.89 -27.94
CA ASN A 217 4.71 -3.67 -27.15
C ASN A 217 4.12 -2.48 -27.93
N ARG A 218 4.56 -2.29 -29.17
CA ARG A 218 4.04 -1.20 -30.03
C ARG A 218 2.58 -1.41 -30.41
N SER A 219 2.13 -2.65 -30.57
CA SER A 219 0.73 -3.00 -30.81
C SER A 219 -0.16 -2.75 -29.58
N LYS A 220 0.32 -3.12 -28.39
CA LYS A 220 -0.33 -2.85 -27.10
C LYS A 220 -0.50 -1.35 -26.88
N SER A 221 0.58 -0.59 -27.02
CA SER A 221 0.60 0.86 -26.85
C SER A 221 0.02 1.24 -25.47
N ASP A 222 -0.97 2.14 -25.40
CA ASP A 222 -1.61 2.60 -24.15
C ASP A 222 -2.71 1.65 -23.62
N LYS A 223 -2.97 0.52 -24.27
CA LYS A 223 -4.05 -0.39 -23.87
C LYS A 223 -3.63 -1.20 -22.65
N SER A 224 -4.58 -1.49 -21.77
CA SER A 224 -4.40 -2.53 -20.76
C SER A 224 -4.10 -3.87 -21.44
N MET A 225 -3.39 -4.77 -20.75
CA MET A 225 -3.06 -6.08 -21.31
C MET A 225 -4.33 -6.84 -21.71
N THR A 226 -5.36 -6.79 -20.87
CA THR A 226 -6.67 -7.41 -21.14
C THR A 226 -7.35 -6.79 -22.36
N ASP A 227 -7.44 -5.46 -22.46
CA ASP A 227 -8.07 -4.81 -23.62
C ASP A 227 -7.31 -5.10 -24.91
N TRP A 228 -5.98 -5.16 -24.86
CA TRP A 228 -5.16 -5.49 -26.02
C TRP A 228 -5.40 -6.92 -26.50
N LEU A 229 -5.31 -7.92 -25.60
CA LEU A 229 -5.46 -9.34 -25.93
C LEU A 229 -6.89 -9.68 -26.40
N ASP A 230 -7.90 -9.11 -25.76
CA ASP A 230 -9.29 -9.53 -25.96
C ASP A 230 -9.99 -8.81 -27.11
N MET A 231 -9.57 -7.59 -27.45
CA MET A 231 -10.31 -6.75 -28.40
C MET A 231 -9.72 -6.83 -29.82
N PRO A 232 -10.48 -7.34 -30.83
CA PRO A 232 -9.98 -7.58 -32.19
C PRO A 232 -9.82 -6.28 -32.99
N ASN A 233 -8.70 -6.11 -33.73
CA ASN A 233 -8.26 -4.97 -34.59
C ASN A 233 -9.37 -4.44 -35.54
N ALA A 234 -9.16 -3.31 -36.23
CA ALA A 234 -10.17 -2.78 -37.16
C ALA A 234 -10.53 -3.76 -38.30
N ARG A 235 -9.71 -4.80 -38.50
CA ARG A 235 -9.91 -5.91 -39.44
C ARG A 235 -10.50 -7.16 -38.78
N GLY A 236 -10.89 -7.08 -37.50
CA GLY A 236 -11.49 -8.18 -36.74
C GLY A 236 -10.50 -9.19 -36.16
N GLN A 237 -9.19 -8.91 -36.15
CA GLN A 237 -8.15 -9.87 -35.72
C GLN A 237 -7.62 -9.57 -34.31
N LYS A 238 -7.48 -10.56 -33.45
CA LYS A 238 -6.87 -10.42 -32.11
C LYS A 238 -5.34 -10.50 -32.17
N PRO A 239 -4.59 -9.99 -31.17
CA PRO A 239 -3.13 -10.10 -31.15
C PRO A 239 -2.63 -11.54 -31.29
N GLY A 240 -3.27 -12.51 -30.63
CA GLY A 240 -2.91 -13.93 -30.76
C GLY A 240 -3.01 -14.47 -32.19
N GLU A 241 -3.88 -13.90 -33.03
CA GLU A 241 -4.01 -14.29 -34.45
C GLU A 241 -3.02 -13.55 -35.36
N ILE A 242 -2.53 -12.39 -34.94
CA ILE A 242 -1.63 -11.53 -35.75
C ILE A 242 -0.18 -11.89 -35.50
N PHE A 243 0.17 -12.17 -34.25
CA PHE A 243 1.53 -12.39 -33.78
C PHE A 243 1.79 -13.83 -33.33
N GLU A 244 0.83 -14.73 -33.58
CA GLU A 244 0.95 -16.17 -33.26
C GLU A 244 1.27 -16.44 -31.77
N ILE A 245 0.74 -15.61 -30.87
CA ILE A 245 0.95 -15.74 -29.42
C ILE A 245 0.31 -17.06 -28.96
N SER A 246 1.13 -17.94 -28.39
CA SER A 246 0.66 -19.21 -27.86
C SER A 246 -0.23 -19.02 -26.63
N ALA A 247 -1.07 -20.01 -26.33
CA ALA A 247 -1.92 -20.00 -25.13
C ALA A 247 -1.10 -19.88 -23.83
N GLU A 248 0.12 -20.41 -23.81
CA GLU A 248 1.03 -20.31 -22.66
C GLU A 248 1.58 -18.89 -22.50
N GLU A 249 1.99 -18.24 -23.58
CA GLU A 249 2.46 -16.86 -23.56
C GLU A 249 1.35 -15.88 -23.18
N GLU A 250 0.15 -16.07 -23.72
CA GLU A 250 -1.02 -15.27 -23.32
C GLU A 250 -1.30 -15.41 -21.82
N ALA A 251 -1.25 -16.63 -21.28
CA ALA A 251 -1.42 -16.87 -19.85
C ALA A 251 -0.34 -16.17 -19.01
N LYS A 252 0.92 -16.17 -19.46
CA LYS A 252 2.03 -15.44 -18.81
C LYS A 252 1.80 -13.93 -18.80
N LEU A 253 1.34 -13.36 -19.90
CA LEU A 253 1.02 -11.93 -20.01
C LEU A 253 -0.11 -11.53 -19.05
N ARG A 254 -1.17 -12.34 -18.96
CA ARG A 254 -2.28 -12.10 -18.03
C ARG A 254 -1.87 -12.27 -16.57
N GLN A 255 -0.99 -13.22 -16.28
CA GLN A 255 -0.45 -13.39 -14.93
C GLN A 255 0.35 -12.16 -14.49
N LYS A 256 1.24 -11.65 -15.35
CA LYS A 256 1.99 -10.41 -15.09
C LYS A 256 1.06 -9.21 -14.91
N ASP A 257 0.02 -9.07 -15.73
CA ASP A 257 -0.99 -8.00 -15.56
C ASP A 257 -1.71 -8.09 -14.21
N ALA A 258 -2.09 -9.30 -13.78
CA ALA A 258 -2.69 -9.48 -12.47
C ALA A 258 -1.74 -9.10 -11.32
N GLN A 259 -0.46 -9.49 -11.40
CA GLN A 259 0.57 -9.15 -10.40
C GLN A 259 0.81 -7.64 -10.33
N ALA A 260 1.04 -7.00 -11.48
CA ALA A 260 1.23 -5.56 -11.58
C ALA A 260 0.05 -4.78 -10.99
N ARG A 261 -1.19 -5.24 -11.25
CA ARG A 261 -2.41 -4.62 -10.72
C ARG A 261 -2.59 -4.85 -9.22
N GLU A 262 -2.24 -6.01 -8.68
CA GLU A 262 -2.29 -6.29 -7.23
C GLU A 262 -1.35 -5.35 -6.47
N GLU A 263 -0.11 -5.21 -6.94
CA GLU A 263 0.89 -4.29 -6.36
C GLU A 263 0.47 -2.82 -6.52
N TYR A 264 -0.10 -2.44 -7.67
CA TYR A 264 -0.61 -1.09 -7.89
C TYR A 264 -1.71 -0.72 -6.89
N GLU A 265 -2.69 -1.60 -6.70
CA GLU A 265 -3.79 -1.39 -5.75
C GLU A 265 -3.30 -1.35 -4.30
N LYS A 266 -2.30 -2.15 -3.94
CA LYS A 266 -1.65 -2.11 -2.63
C LYS A 266 -0.99 -0.75 -2.37
N ARG A 267 -0.17 -0.25 -3.31
CA ARG A 267 0.49 1.07 -3.19
C ARG A 267 -0.53 2.20 -3.11
N LYS A 268 -1.59 2.16 -3.92
CA LYS A 268 -2.68 3.15 -3.84
C LYS A 268 -3.36 3.17 -2.48
N LYS A 269 -3.70 2.00 -1.92
CA LYS A 269 -4.31 1.90 -0.57
C LYS A 269 -3.39 2.44 0.51
N GLU A 270 -2.11 2.12 0.46
CA GLU A 270 -1.15 2.66 1.43
C GLU A 270 -1.01 4.19 1.33
N ALA A 271 -0.98 4.72 0.11
CA ALA A 271 -0.92 6.15 -0.15
C ALA A 271 -2.20 6.86 0.32
N GLU A 272 -3.37 6.27 0.08
CA GLU A 272 -4.66 6.76 0.55
C GLU A 272 -4.69 6.85 2.09
N GLN A 273 -4.25 5.80 2.81
CA GLN A 273 -4.18 5.84 4.27
C GLN A 273 -3.24 6.94 4.79
N LYS A 274 -2.11 7.18 4.10
CA LYS A 274 -1.19 8.28 4.44
C LYS A 274 -1.87 9.64 4.21
N SER A 275 -2.57 9.82 3.10
CA SER A 275 -3.26 11.06 2.74
C SER A 275 -4.40 11.39 3.73
N ILE A 276 -5.17 10.39 4.17
CA ILE A 276 -6.22 10.53 5.19
C ILE A 276 -5.60 10.96 6.52
N LYS A 277 -4.48 10.33 6.90
CA LYS A 277 -3.76 10.71 8.12
C LYS A 277 -3.25 12.17 8.05
N ALA A 278 -2.72 12.58 6.90
CA ALA A 278 -2.27 13.94 6.66
C ALA A 278 -3.43 14.95 6.77
N GLY A 279 -4.58 14.67 6.14
CA GLY A 279 -5.78 15.49 6.26
C GLY A 279 -6.32 15.58 7.70
N LYS A 280 -6.32 14.46 8.44
CA LYS A 280 -6.63 14.49 9.88
C LYS A 280 -5.66 15.36 10.67
N THR A 281 -4.36 15.29 10.40
CA THR A 281 -3.36 16.17 11.05
C THR A 281 -3.67 17.64 10.76
N SER A 282 -3.87 17.98 9.49
CA SER A 282 -4.20 19.34 9.06
C SER A 282 -5.48 19.88 9.73
N GLN A 283 -6.55 19.08 9.77
CA GLN A 283 -7.81 19.45 10.44
C GLN A 283 -7.60 19.76 11.93
N ARG A 284 -6.74 18.97 12.59
CA ARG A 284 -6.37 19.22 13.99
C ARG A 284 -5.59 20.52 14.11
N GLU A 285 -4.59 20.72 13.28
CA GLU A 285 -3.73 21.91 13.31
C GLU A 285 -4.51 23.20 13.03
N GLU A 286 -5.42 23.19 12.06
CA GLU A 286 -6.30 24.33 11.80
C GLU A 286 -7.15 24.67 13.03
N ALA A 287 -7.71 23.67 13.71
CA ALA A 287 -8.42 23.86 14.96
C ALA A 287 -7.54 24.48 16.07
N PHE A 288 -6.27 24.10 16.15
CA PHE A 288 -5.31 24.71 17.09
C PHE A 288 -4.89 26.13 16.67
N ARG A 289 -4.91 26.45 15.37
CA ARG A 289 -4.58 27.78 14.83
C ARG A 289 -5.63 28.86 15.08
N ILE A 290 -6.87 28.49 15.43
CA ILE A 290 -7.95 29.40 15.91
C ILE A 290 -7.51 30.21 17.16
N GLY A 291 -6.43 29.81 17.84
CA GLY A 291 -6.09 30.21 19.19
C GLY A 291 -5.12 31.39 19.35
N GLY A 292 -5.46 32.60 18.91
CA GLY A 292 -4.70 33.83 19.25
C GLY A 292 -4.70 34.23 20.74
N LYS A 293 -5.23 33.40 21.67
CA LYS A 293 -5.27 33.68 23.12
C LYS A 293 -4.93 32.42 23.92
N ALA A 294 -4.01 32.53 24.88
CA ALA A 294 -3.48 31.43 25.71
C ALA A 294 -4.56 30.52 26.34
N LEU A 295 -5.74 31.08 26.68
CA LEU A 295 -6.87 30.34 27.26
C LEU A 295 -7.41 29.23 26.33
N ARG A 296 -7.46 29.48 25.00
CA ARG A 296 -7.96 28.50 24.02
C ARG A 296 -6.98 27.33 23.85
N ALA A 297 -5.69 27.64 23.76
CA ALA A 297 -4.64 26.62 23.65
C ALA A 297 -4.61 25.71 24.89
N VAL A 298 -4.72 26.29 26.07
CA VAL A 298 -4.81 25.53 27.33
C VAL A 298 -6.05 24.65 27.36
N LEU A 299 -7.22 25.14 26.94
CA LEU A 299 -8.45 24.34 26.89
C LEU A 299 -8.33 23.16 25.92
N LEU A 300 -7.87 23.37 24.68
CA LEU A 300 -7.69 22.30 23.70
C LEU A 300 -6.64 21.28 24.14
N GLN A 301 -5.58 21.72 24.80
CA GLN A 301 -4.59 20.83 25.41
C GLN A 301 -5.23 19.94 26.49
N LEU A 302 -6.03 20.52 27.39
CA LEU A 302 -6.72 19.77 28.44
C LEU A 302 -7.71 18.76 27.86
N LEU A 303 -8.41 19.11 26.79
CA LEU A 303 -9.30 18.20 26.07
C LEU A 303 -8.51 17.04 25.43
N ALA A 304 -7.40 17.33 24.74
CA ALA A 304 -6.52 16.30 24.18
C ALA A 304 -5.97 15.35 25.27
N GLU A 305 -5.61 15.88 26.44
CA GLU A 305 -5.21 15.07 27.59
C GLU A 305 -6.35 14.20 28.14
N LEU A 306 -7.58 14.74 28.21
CA LEU A 306 -8.75 14.00 28.66
C LEU A 306 -9.05 12.80 27.75
N ILE A 307 -9.06 12.96 26.42
CA ILE A 307 -9.28 11.80 25.54
C ILE A 307 -8.13 10.81 25.67
N ARG A 308 -6.86 11.24 25.71
CA ARG A 308 -5.73 10.32 25.93
C ARG A 308 -5.91 9.50 27.21
N GLU A 309 -6.35 10.12 28.30
CA GLU A 309 -6.62 9.43 29.55
C GLU A 309 -7.79 8.45 29.44
N ILE A 310 -8.89 8.86 28.79
CA ILE A 310 -10.06 8.01 28.54
C ILE A 310 -9.69 6.78 27.70
N ILE A 311 -8.98 6.99 26.58
CA ILE A 311 -8.54 5.92 25.69
C ILE A 311 -7.60 4.97 26.42
N ALA A 312 -6.62 5.48 27.17
CA ALA A 312 -5.72 4.64 27.96
C ALA A 312 -6.51 3.77 28.98
N LYS A 313 -7.50 4.35 29.67
CA LYS A 313 -8.33 3.61 30.62
C LYS A 313 -9.27 2.60 29.94
N LEU A 314 -9.79 2.93 28.76
CA LEU A 314 -10.64 2.08 27.94
C LEU A 314 -9.86 0.88 27.36
N VAL A 315 -8.67 1.13 26.79
CA VAL A 315 -7.74 0.08 26.32
C VAL A 315 -7.38 -0.85 27.48
N LYS A 316 -7.04 -0.30 28.66
CA LYS A 316 -6.83 -1.08 29.88
C LYS A 316 -8.07 -1.88 30.29
N TRP A 317 -9.28 -1.40 30.00
CA TRP A 317 -10.52 -2.11 30.35
C TRP A 317 -10.78 -3.25 29.36
N PHE A 318 -10.58 -3.04 28.07
CA PHE A 318 -10.64 -4.10 27.04
C PHE A 318 -9.63 -5.22 27.30
N LYS A 319 -8.44 -4.88 27.80
CA LYS A 319 -7.41 -5.85 28.22
C LYS A 319 -7.74 -6.60 29.53
N SER A 320 -8.69 -6.10 30.33
CA SER A 320 -9.01 -6.69 31.63
C SER A 320 -9.84 -7.98 31.56
N ALA A 321 -9.66 -8.87 32.54
CA ALA A 321 -10.45 -10.10 32.65
C ALA A 321 -11.91 -9.83 33.08
N LYS A 322 -12.14 -8.85 33.96
CA LYS A 322 -13.46 -8.41 34.42
C LYS A 322 -13.95 -7.21 33.61
N LYS A 323 -14.56 -7.48 32.46
CA LYS A 323 -15.18 -6.47 31.57
C LYS A 323 -16.59 -6.10 32.02
N ALA A 324 -16.78 -5.90 33.33
CA ALA A 324 -18.05 -5.40 33.81
C ALA A 324 -18.22 -3.99 33.27
N LEU A 325 -19.38 -3.75 32.68
CA LEU A 325 -19.72 -2.47 32.11
C LEU A 325 -19.58 -1.37 33.22
N ASP A 326 -20.01 -1.63 34.45
CA ASP A 326 -19.94 -0.63 35.53
C ASP A 326 -18.50 -0.23 35.91
N THR A 327 -17.50 -1.11 35.73
CA THR A 327 -16.09 -0.76 35.98
C THR A 327 -15.49 0.15 34.92
N LEU A 328 -16.08 0.19 33.71
CA LEU A 328 -15.72 1.17 32.69
C LEU A 328 -16.26 2.55 33.05
N LEU A 329 -17.50 2.60 33.56
CA LEU A 329 -18.13 3.83 34.02
C LEU A 329 -17.33 4.48 35.17
N ASP A 330 -16.84 3.68 36.12
CA ASP A 330 -15.96 4.17 37.19
C ASP A 330 -14.65 4.76 36.65
N ARG A 331 -14.00 4.08 35.69
CA ARG A 331 -12.78 4.58 35.04
C ARG A 331 -13.00 5.89 34.27
N LEU A 332 -14.15 6.02 33.60
CA LEU A 332 -14.54 7.25 32.93
C LEU A 332 -14.75 8.39 33.94
N LYS A 333 -15.37 8.09 35.09
CA LYS A 333 -15.51 9.04 36.20
C LYS A 333 -14.17 9.60 36.64
N GLU A 334 -13.18 8.72 36.82
CA GLU A 334 -11.83 9.10 37.23
C GLU A 334 -11.18 10.03 36.22
N ALA A 335 -11.27 9.73 34.92
CA ALA A 335 -10.70 10.57 33.87
C ALA A 335 -11.34 11.97 33.84
N ILE A 336 -12.66 12.05 34.03
CA ILE A 336 -13.38 13.34 34.11
C ILE A 336 -12.98 14.09 35.38
N HIS A 337 -12.85 13.41 36.51
CA HIS A 337 -12.40 14.02 37.75
C HIS A 337 -10.97 14.59 37.63
N SER A 338 -10.06 13.84 36.99
CA SER A 338 -8.71 14.27 36.63
C SER A 338 -8.75 15.53 35.75
N PHE A 339 -9.54 15.53 34.68
CA PHE A 339 -9.68 16.68 33.79
C PHE A 339 -10.21 17.93 34.50
N ILE A 340 -11.25 17.80 35.33
CA ILE A 340 -11.78 18.93 36.12
C ILE A 340 -10.70 19.47 37.07
N GLY A 341 -9.92 18.57 37.68
CA GLY A 341 -8.78 18.92 38.51
C GLY A 341 -7.70 19.71 37.76
N LYS A 342 -7.39 19.33 36.51
CA LYS A 342 -6.42 20.05 35.67
C LYS A 342 -6.96 21.39 35.14
N MET A 343 -8.24 21.42 34.76
CA MET A 343 -8.94 22.65 34.36
C MET A 343 -8.89 23.70 35.49
N LYS A 344 -9.04 23.28 36.75
CA LYS A 344 -8.83 24.16 37.90
C LYS A 344 -7.45 24.83 37.86
N THR A 345 -6.40 24.02 37.70
CA THR A 345 -5.00 24.49 37.77
C THR A 345 -4.64 25.42 36.63
N HIS A 346 -5.19 25.19 35.43
CA HIS A 346 -4.72 25.84 34.21
C HIS A 346 -5.68 26.89 33.63
N LEU A 347 -6.97 26.86 33.96
CA LEU A 347 -7.98 27.79 33.43
C LEU A 347 -8.62 28.70 34.49
N ILE A 348 -8.62 28.32 35.78
CA ILE A 348 -9.35 29.02 36.84
C ILE A 348 -8.37 29.54 37.92
N ASN A 349 -7.81 30.74 37.72
CA ASN A 349 -7.00 31.46 38.73
C ASN A 349 -7.88 32.10 39.84
N ALA A 350 -8.82 31.36 40.43
CA ALA A 350 -9.71 31.87 41.48
C ALA A 350 -9.50 31.15 42.82
N GLY A 351 -9.54 31.91 43.92
CA GLY A 351 -9.25 31.45 45.29
C GLY A 351 -10.04 30.20 45.72
N SER A 352 -9.44 29.43 46.63
CA SER A 352 -9.85 28.08 47.05
C SER A 352 -11.32 27.89 47.47
N THR A 353 -12.03 28.96 47.84
CA THR A 353 -13.43 28.93 48.28
C THR A 353 -14.46 28.90 47.14
N VAL A 354 -14.13 29.39 45.94
CA VAL A 354 -15.00 29.29 44.73
C VAL A 354 -14.94 27.87 44.13
N PHE A 355 -13.90 27.11 44.46
CA PHE A 355 -13.55 25.84 43.83
C PHE A 355 -14.43 24.64 44.23
N SER A 356 -14.77 24.45 45.51
CA SER A 356 -15.56 23.29 45.93
C SER A 356 -16.99 23.34 45.36
N THR A 357 -17.53 24.54 45.19
CA THR A 357 -18.82 24.81 44.55
C THR A 357 -18.76 24.52 43.04
N VAL A 358 -17.69 24.94 42.35
CA VAL A 358 -17.50 24.70 40.91
C VAL A 358 -17.26 23.22 40.59
N ALA A 359 -16.40 22.52 41.35
CA ALA A 359 -16.16 21.09 41.14
C ALA A 359 -17.42 20.24 41.37
N THR A 360 -18.21 20.54 42.40
CA THR A 360 -19.47 19.83 42.70
C THR A 360 -20.54 20.15 41.65
N ALA A 361 -20.60 21.40 41.17
CA ALA A 361 -21.55 21.84 40.15
C ALA A 361 -21.25 21.27 38.76
N ILE A 362 -19.99 20.95 38.41
CA ILE A 362 -19.63 20.28 37.15
C ILE A 362 -19.85 18.76 37.24
N ILE A 363 -19.32 18.14 38.30
CA ILE A 363 -19.31 16.67 38.43
C ILE A 363 -20.74 16.15 38.45
N GLY A 364 -21.67 16.80 39.17
CA GLY A 364 -23.05 16.33 39.32
C GLY A 364 -23.81 16.18 37.99
N PRO A 365 -24.05 17.27 37.24
CA PRO A 365 -24.78 17.25 35.97
C PRO A 365 -24.10 16.40 34.88
N VAL A 366 -22.77 16.49 34.74
CA VAL A 366 -22.00 15.70 33.75
C VAL A 366 -22.09 14.21 34.09
N TRP A 367 -21.85 13.84 35.36
CA TRP A 367 -21.92 12.45 35.81
C TRP A 367 -23.34 11.88 35.70
N ASN A 368 -24.36 12.66 36.07
CA ASN A 368 -25.75 12.25 35.94
C ASN A 368 -26.13 12.01 34.47
N THR A 369 -25.62 12.82 33.55
CA THR A 369 -25.85 12.65 32.12
C THR A 369 -25.15 11.39 31.61
N ILE A 370 -23.87 11.20 31.91
CA ILE A 370 -23.11 9.97 31.59
C ILE A 370 -23.81 8.73 32.13
N LYS A 371 -24.33 8.79 33.36
CA LYS A 371 -25.11 7.70 33.97
C LYS A 371 -26.44 7.46 33.25
N LYS A 372 -27.11 8.50 32.73
CA LYS A 372 -28.30 8.33 31.88
C LYS A 372 -27.96 7.66 30.55
N VAL A 373 -26.89 8.11 29.88
CA VAL A 373 -26.42 7.46 28.64
C VAL A 373 -26.03 6.02 28.90
N TRP A 374 -25.39 5.76 30.03
CA TRP A 374 -25.07 4.42 30.48
C TRP A 374 -26.28 3.51 30.60
N MET A 375 -27.35 4.00 31.23
CA MET A 375 -28.61 3.26 31.33
C MET A 375 -29.23 3.02 29.96
N MET A 376 -29.17 4.01 29.06
CA MET A 376 -29.62 3.85 27.67
C MET A 376 -28.78 2.82 26.91
N LEU A 377 -27.47 2.76 27.12
CA LEU A 377 -26.61 1.74 26.52
C LEU A 377 -26.91 0.35 27.01
N LYS A 378 -27.13 0.21 28.31
CA LYS A 378 -27.56 -1.05 28.92
C LYS A 378 -28.89 -1.52 28.33
N GLN A 379 -29.77 -0.61 27.92
CA GLN A 379 -31.02 -0.89 27.21
C GLN A 379 -30.79 -1.19 25.72
N GLY A 380 -29.95 -0.40 25.04
CA GLY A 380 -29.50 -0.57 23.65
C GLY A 380 -28.67 -1.83 23.41
N TRP A 381 -28.21 -2.47 24.48
CA TRP A 381 -27.61 -3.80 24.47
C TRP A 381 -28.48 -4.86 23.79
N SER A 382 -29.81 -4.67 23.73
CA SER A 382 -30.69 -5.56 22.96
C SER A 382 -30.37 -5.52 21.45
N SER A 383 -30.04 -4.36 20.89
CA SER A 383 -29.66 -4.20 19.47
C SER A 383 -28.29 -4.80 19.20
N LEU A 384 -27.34 -4.64 20.14
CA LEU A 384 -26.04 -5.34 20.07
C LEU A 384 -26.21 -6.86 20.17
N LYS A 385 -27.12 -7.36 21.02
CA LYS A 385 -27.47 -8.77 21.07
C LYS A 385 -28.07 -9.25 19.74
N LYS A 386 -28.93 -8.47 19.09
CA LYS A 386 -29.48 -8.78 17.76
C LYS A 386 -28.38 -8.89 16.71
N ALA A 387 -27.44 -7.95 16.70
CA ALA A 387 -26.25 -8.00 15.83
C ALA A 387 -25.42 -9.26 16.08
N ILE A 388 -25.13 -9.59 17.35
CA ILE A 388 -24.40 -10.82 17.71
C ILE A 388 -25.19 -12.07 17.28
N ASN A 389 -26.51 -12.10 17.49
CA ASN A 389 -27.37 -13.21 17.10
C ASN A 389 -27.39 -13.39 15.58
N TYR A 390 -27.44 -12.29 14.81
CA TYR A 390 -27.33 -12.33 13.36
C TYR A 390 -26.02 -12.98 12.91
N ILE A 391 -24.88 -12.62 13.51
CA ILE A 391 -23.58 -13.26 13.19
C ILE A 391 -23.57 -14.74 13.56
N LYS A 392 -24.21 -15.11 14.68
CA LYS A 392 -24.22 -16.49 15.21
C LYS A 392 -25.22 -17.41 14.51
N ASP A 393 -26.19 -16.84 13.81
CA ASP A 393 -27.23 -17.57 13.10
C ASP A 393 -26.59 -18.57 12.11
N PRO A 394 -26.94 -19.87 12.16
CA PRO A 394 -26.50 -20.87 11.20
C PRO A 394 -26.68 -20.44 9.73
N ALA A 395 -27.77 -19.74 9.39
CA ALA A 395 -28.03 -19.26 8.03
C ALA A 395 -27.01 -18.23 7.54
N ASN A 396 -26.33 -17.55 8.46
CA ASN A 396 -25.34 -16.52 8.16
C ASN A 396 -23.88 -17.04 8.25
N LYS A 397 -23.67 -18.30 8.65
CA LYS A 397 -22.33 -18.87 8.82
C LYS A 397 -21.51 -18.99 7.53
N GLY A 398 -22.11 -18.95 6.34
CA GLY A 398 -21.40 -19.02 5.06
C GLY A 398 -21.11 -17.66 4.41
N LYS A 399 -21.61 -16.56 4.97
CA LYS A 399 -21.48 -15.24 4.34
C LYS A 399 -20.05 -14.68 4.47
N PRO A 400 -19.55 -13.96 3.45
CA PRO A 400 -18.33 -13.17 3.55
C PRO A 400 -18.36 -12.24 4.76
N VAL A 401 -17.22 -12.07 5.43
CA VAL A 401 -17.12 -11.25 6.65
C VAL A 401 -17.56 -9.81 6.39
N GLY A 402 -17.21 -9.23 5.23
CA GLY A 402 -17.65 -7.88 4.86
C GLY A 402 -19.18 -7.72 4.83
N ILE A 403 -19.90 -8.71 4.31
CA ILE A 403 -21.38 -8.70 4.27
C ILE A 403 -21.95 -8.83 5.69
N LEU A 404 -21.35 -9.67 6.53
CA LEU A 404 -21.75 -9.79 7.93
C LEU A 404 -21.55 -8.47 8.68
N LEU A 405 -20.40 -7.82 8.51
CA LEU A 405 -20.08 -6.55 9.13
C LEU A 405 -21.03 -5.43 8.66
N MET A 406 -21.37 -5.40 7.37
CA MET A 406 -22.32 -4.43 6.82
C MET A 406 -23.72 -4.58 7.44
N GLU A 407 -24.28 -5.79 7.45
CA GLU A 407 -25.63 -6.05 7.98
C GLU A 407 -25.70 -5.81 9.50
N VAL A 408 -24.64 -6.19 10.20
CA VAL A 408 -24.46 -5.85 11.62
C VAL A 408 -24.35 -4.35 11.83
N GLY A 409 -23.62 -3.65 10.97
CA GLY A 409 -23.50 -2.19 10.95
C GLY A 409 -24.88 -1.54 10.84
N LYS A 410 -25.74 -2.00 9.93
CA LYS A 410 -27.13 -1.52 9.81
C LYS A 410 -27.94 -1.74 11.10
N ILE A 411 -27.84 -2.92 11.73
CA ILE A 411 -28.53 -3.22 12.99
C ILE A 411 -28.04 -2.32 14.12
N VAL A 412 -26.73 -2.08 14.21
CA VAL A 412 -26.13 -1.19 15.21
C VAL A 412 -26.51 0.25 14.96
N ILE A 413 -26.39 0.76 13.73
CA ILE A 413 -26.79 2.12 13.36
C ILE A 413 -28.27 2.33 13.67
N ALA A 414 -29.17 1.45 13.20
CA ALA A 414 -30.60 1.54 13.49
C ALA A 414 -30.91 1.54 15.00
N GLY A 415 -30.16 0.72 15.76
CA GLY A 415 -30.25 0.67 17.22
C GLY A 415 -29.72 1.90 17.94
N LEU A 416 -28.73 2.59 17.36
CA LEU A 416 -28.10 3.80 17.91
C LEU A 416 -28.85 5.09 17.50
N THR A 417 -29.38 5.18 16.27
CA THR A 417 -30.25 6.29 15.83
C THR A 417 -31.54 6.36 16.64
N GLY A 418 -32.05 5.22 17.12
CA GLY A 418 -33.20 5.19 18.04
C GLY A 418 -32.90 5.72 19.46
N VAL A 419 -31.63 5.98 19.81
CA VAL A 419 -31.18 6.35 21.17
C VAL A 419 -30.61 7.78 21.26
N GLY A 420 -30.58 8.55 20.16
CA GLY A 420 -30.39 10.02 20.25
C GLY A 420 -28.98 10.47 20.64
N ALA A 421 -27.96 10.10 19.87
CA ALA A 421 -26.60 10.63 20.03
C ALA A 421 -26.54 12.18 19.92
N LEU A 422 -27.46 12.77 19.15
CA LEU A 422 -27.55 14.22 18.95
C LEU A 422 -28.05 14.99 20.19
N LEU A 423 -28.62 14.32 21.20
CA LEU A 423 -29.16 15.01 22.40
C LEU A 423 -28.19 15.03 23.59
N LEU A 424 -27.05 14.32 23.51
CA LEU A 424 -26.16 14.17 24.67
C LEU A 424 -25.33 15.42 24.94
N GLY A 425 -24.79 16.03 23.88
CA GLY A 425 -24.01 17.27 23.99
C GLY A 425 -24.86 18.40 24.57
N GLU A 426 -26.09 18.57 24.04
CA GLU A 426 -27.03 19.61 24.51
C GLU A 426 -27.45 19.44 25.98
N VAL A 427 -27.67 18.20 26.45
CA VAL A 427 -28.03 17.96 27.85
C VAL A 427 -26.86 18.29 28.79
N ILE A 428 -25.63 17.97 28.37
CA ILE A 428 -24.43 18.33 29.11
C ILE A 428 -24.24 19.84 29.11
N GLU A 429 -24.34 20.50 27.96
CA GLU A 429 -24.26 21.94 27.80
C GLU A 429 -25.28 22.65 28.71
N LYS A 430 -26.57 22.30 28.61
CA LYS A 430 -27.64 22.90 29.43
C LYS A 430 -27.38 22.70 30.92
N GLY A 431 -26.83 21.55 31.32
CA GLY A 431 -26.41 21.30 32.69
C GLY A 431 -25.26 22.22 33.14
N LEU A 432 -24.26 22.42 32.30
CA LEU A 432 -23.10 23.27 32.58
C LEU A 432 -23.43 24.77 32.53
N MET A 433 -24.32 25.21 31.65
CA MET A 433 -24.80 26.59 31.53
C MET A 433 -25.47 27.13 32.80
N THR A 434 -25.92 26.25 33.71
CA THR A 434 -26.44 26.65 35.04
C THR A 434 -25.37 27.28 35.94
N ILE A 435 -24.10 27.23 35.54
CA ILE A 435 -22.95 27.70 36.31
C ILE A 435 -22.32 28.90 35.58
N PRO A 436 -22.26 30.10 36.20
CA PRO A 436 -21.83 31.32 35.52
C PRO A 436 -20.45 31.26 34.84
N ILE A 437 -19.48 30.53 35.40
CA ILE A 437 -18.13 30.40 34.81
C ILE A 437 -18.12 29.61 33.48
N PHE A 438 -19.11 28.76 33.23
CA PHE A 438 -19.23 27.95 32.01
C PHE A 438 -20.05 28.62 30.91
N ALA A 439 -20.85 29.61 31.27
CA ALA A 439 -21.51 30.50 30.31
C ALA A 439 -20.53 31.52 29.68
N PHE A 440 -19.27 31.57 30.13
CA PHE A 440 -18.25 32.41 29.53
C PHE A 440 -18.03 31.99 28.07
N GLU A 441 -18.26 32.94 27.17
CA GLU A 441 -18.06 32.75 25.73
C GLU A 441 -16.59 32.83 25.38
N ILE A 442 -16.11 31.77 24.73
CA ILE A 442 -14.84 31.77 24.05
C ILE A 442 -15.15 32.16 22.60
N PRO A 443 -14.64 33.32 22.11
CA PRO A 443 -15.00 33.74 20.76
C PRO A 443 -14.64 32.65 19.75
N LEU A 444 -15.44 32.48 18.69
CA LEU A 444 -15.33 31.44 17.65
C LEU A 444 -15.67 30.00 18.08
N LEU A 445 -15.62 29.66 19.38
CA LEU A 445 -15.87 28.29 19.88
C LEU A 445 -17.17 28.16 20.70
N GLY A 446 -17.83 29.28 20.99
CA GLY A 446 -19.03 29.35 21.84
C GLY A 446 -18.70 29.31 23.33
N SER A 447 -19.69 29.05 24.17
CA SER A 447 -19.50 28.97 25.62
C SER A 447 -18.63 27.77 26.00
N LEU A 448 -17.91 27.87 27.14
CA LEU A 448 -17.18 26.74 27.69
C LEU A 448 -18.11 25.53 27.94
N ALA A 449 -19.37 25.78 28.32
CA ALA A 449 -20.40 24.75 28.44
C ALA A 449 -20.66 24.02 27.11
N ASN A 450 -20.77 24.76 26.00
CA ASN A 450 -21.02 24.19 24.68
C ASN A 450 -19.84 23.33 24.21
N ILE A 451 -18.61 23.85 24.30
CA ILE A 451 -17.39 23.11 23.91
C ILE A 451 -17.28 21.80 24.69
N LEU A 452 -17.50 21.84 26.01
CA LEU A 452 -17.48 20.65 26.86
C LEU A 452 -18.65 19.70 26.57
N GLY A 453 -19.82 20.25 26.25
CA GLY A 453 -21.00 19.47 25.84
C GLY A 453 -20.73 18.66 24.58
N ILE A 454 -20.31 19.33 23.50
CA ILE A 454 -19.92 18.72 22.22
C ILE A 454 -18.86 17.64 22.46
N PHE A 455 -17.79 18.00 23.17
CA PHE A 455 -16.67 17.10 23.41
C PHE A 455 -17.05 15.84 24.20
N LEU A 456 -17.73 16.01 25.34
CA LEU A 456 -18.13 14.89 26.18
C LEU A 456 -19.22 14.04 25.49
N GLY A 457 -20.08 14.65 24.68
CA GLY A 457 -21.02 13.95 23.81
C GLY A 457 -20.30 13.06 22.79
N ALA A 458 -19.30 13.60 22.09
CA ALA A 458 -18.47 12.88 21.13
C ALA A 458 -17.68 11.74 21.78
N VAL A 459 -17.07 11.98 22.95
CA VAL A 459 -16.38 10.96 23.77
C VAL A 459 -17.32 9.80 24.08
N VAL A 460 -18.52 10.10 24.58
CA VAL A 460 -19.49 9.08 24.96
C VAL A 460 -19.93 8.29 23.72
N ALA A 461 -20.28 8.95 22.62
CA ALA A 461 -20.64 8.29 21.36
C ALA A 461 -19.50 7.39 20.81
N GLY A 462 -18.26 7.88 20.85
CA GLY A 462 -17.08 7.13 20.43
C GLY A 462 -16.84 5.88 21.26
N ILE A 463 -16.99 5.96 22.60
CA ILE A 463 -16.90 4.79 23.50
C ILE A 463 -18.01 3.77 23.19
N ILE A 464 -19.21 4.23 22.85
CA ILE A 464 -20.32 3.35 22.49
C ILE A 464 -20.02 2.58 21.20
N GLY A 465 -19.58 3.32 20.17
CA GLY A 465 -19.13 2.74 18.91
C GLY A 465 -18.01 1.73 19.13
N ALA A 466 -17.04 2.06 19.98
CA ALA A 466 -15.94 1.17 20.36
C ALA A 466 -16.40 -0.16 20.94
N ILE A 467 -17.36 -0.10 21.89
CA ILE A 467 -17.89 -1.29 22.54
C ILE A 467 -18.63 -2.14 21.52
N ALA A 468 -19.42 -1.51 20.64
CA ALA A 468 -20.11 -2.20 19.55
C ALA A 468 -19.12 -2.91 18.62
N ILE A 469 -18.14 -2.18 18.08
CA ILE A 469 -17.10 -2.69 17.19
C ILE A 469 -16.35 -3.84 17.86
N ASN A 470 -15.84 -3.66 19.08
CA ASN A 470 -15.12 -4.71 19.80
C ASN A 470 -15.95 -5.99 20.02
N LEU A 471 -17.26 -5.85 20.30
CA LEU A 471 -18.14 -7.02 20.48
C LEU A 471 -18.35 -7.77 19.17
N ILE A 472 -18.52 -7.03 18.07
CA ILE A 472 -18.71 -7.56 16.72
C ILE A 472 -17.43 -8.23 16.24
N GLU A 473 -16.31 -7.51 16.29
CA GLU A 473 -14.98 -8.02 15.94
C GLU A 473 -14.71 -9.32 16.67
N LYS A 474 -14.96 -9.41 17.99
CA LYS A 474 -14.78 -10.67 18.72
C LYS A 474 -15.61 -11.85 18.21
N GLN A 475 -16.78 -11.63 17.62
CA GLN A 475 -17.57 -12.72 17.04
C GLN A 475 -16.99 -13.20 15.70
N VAL A 476 -16.40 -12.29 14.92
CA VAL A 476 -15.84 -12.58 13.60
C VAL A 476 -14.31 -12.76 13.61
N GLU A 477 -13.63 -12.51 14.73
CA GLU A 477 -12.18 -12.46 14.88
C GLU A 477 -11.52 -13.74 14.38
N LYS A 478 -12.06 -14.89 14.79
CA LYS A 478 -11.55 -16.21 14.36
C LYS A 478 -11.69 -16.44 12.86
N ARG A 479 -12.74 -15.89 12.24
CA ARG A 479 -12.94 -15.98 10.78
C ARG A 479 -11.97 -15.06 10.07
N MET A 480 -11.91 -13.79 10.46
CA MET A 480 -10.95 -12.83 9.88
C MET A 480 -9.50 -13.32 10.00
N LYS A 481 -9.09 -13.82 11.18
CA LYS A 481 -7.76 -14.39 11.36
C LYS A 481 -7.54 -15.67 10.56
N ARG A 482 -8.58 -16.47 10.33
CA ARG A 482 -8.51 -17.66 9.47
C ARG A 482 -8.38 -17.27 8.01
N ASP A 483 -9.14 -16.29 7.54
CA ASP A 483 -9.11 -15.81 6.17
C ASP A 483 -7.72 -15.24 5.85
N ILE A 484 -7.14 -14.46 6.77
CA ILE A 484 -5.75 -14.02 6.65
C ILE A 484 -4.77 -15.19 6.70
N VAL A 485 -4.94 -16.16 7.61
CA VAL A 485 -4.09 -17.36 7.64
C VAL A 485 -4.20 -18.17 6.35
N HIS A 486 -5.38 -18.27 5.76
CA HIS A 486 -5.58 -18.95 4.49
C HIS A 486 -4.84 -18.23 3.36
N ALA A 487 -4.96 -16.91 3.28
CA ALA A 487 -4.17 -16.09 2.36
C ALA A 487 -2.66 -16.25 2.60
N GLN A 488 -2.21 -16.30 3.86
CA GLN A 488 -0.81 -16.56 4.21
C GLN A 488 -0.36 -17.95 3.80
N ILE A 489 -1.20 -18.98 3.92
CA ILE A 489 -0.88 -20.35 3.48
C ILE A 489 -0.82 -20.40 1.95
N GLU A 490 -1.73 -19.74 1.24
CA GLU A 490 -1.70 -19.67 -0.22
C GLU A 490 -0.44 -18.96 -0.72
N LYS A 491 -0.11 -17.78 -0.16
CA LYS A 491 1.14 -17.06 -0.44
C LYS A 491 2.36 -17.91 -0.05
N GLY A 492 2.33 -18.58 1.11
CA GLY A 492 3.40 -19.49 1.56
C GLY A 492 3.62 -20.70 0.65
N ASN A 493 2.55 -21.30 0.12
CA ASN A 493 2.64 -22.38 -0.86
C ASN A 493 3.22 -21.88 -2.20
N ARG A 494 2.86 -20.66 -2.63
CA ARG A 494 3.47 -20.01 -3.79
C ARG A 494 4.96 -19.78 -3.57
N VAL A 495 5.36 -19.23 -2.42
CA VAL A 495 6.76 -19.08 -2.01
C VAL A 495 7.52 -20.41 -2.06
N LEU A 496 6.99 -21.49 -1.49
CA LEU A 496 7.64 -22.81 -1.52
C LEU A 496 7.81 -23.35 -2.95
N ASN A 497 6.82 -23.14 -3.81
CA ASN A 497 6.89 -23.55 -5.21
C ASN A 497 7.94 -22.72 -5.95
N LEU A 498 7.94 -21.40 -5.79
CA LEU A 498 8.94 -20.50 -6.37
C LEU A 498 10.35 -20.85 -5.88
N GLN A 499 10.56 -21.09 -4.59
CA GLN A 499 11.85 -21.54 -4.05
C GLN A 499 12.30 -22.87 -4.66
N HIS A 500 11.37 -23.81 -4.88
CA HIS A 500 11.68 -25.06 -5.55
C HIS A 500 12.10 -24.83 -7.00
N GLN A 501 11.40 -23.96 -7.72
CA GLN A 501 11.73 -23.59 -9.09
C GLN A 501 13.08 -22.90 -9.18
N VAL A 502 13.37 -21.90 -8.34
CA VAL A 502 14.69 -21.25 -8.24
C VAL A 502 15.75 -22.32 -8.06
N LYS A 503 15.61 -23.22 -7.07
CA LYS A 503 16.59 -24.29 -6.81
C LYS A 503 16.81 -25.21 -8.01
N VAL A 504 15.76 -25.56 -8.75
CA VAL A 504 15.88 -26.41 -9.95
C VAL A 504 16.65 -25.67 -11.03
N VAL A 505 16.32 -24.39 -11.28
CA VAL A 505 16.99 -23.56 -12.28
C VAL A 505 18.45 -23.32 -11.91
N SER A 506 18.75 -22.96 -10.66
CA SER A 506 20.14 -22.82 -10.16
C SER A 506 20.93 -24.13 -10.32
N GLY A 507 20.28 -25.29 -10.09
CA GLY A 507 20.88 -26.60 -10.27
C GLY A 507 21.21 -26.91 -11.75
N ALA A 508 20.28 -26.62 -12.66
CA ALA A 508 20.50 -26.76 -14.09
C ALA A 508 21.62 -25.83 -14.59
N LYS A 509 21.62 -24.58 -14.12
CA LYS A 509 22.66 -23.58 -14.43
C LYS A 509 24.04 -24.04 -13.95
N LEU A 510 24.12 -24.66 -12.78
CA LEU A 510 25.38 -25.22 -12.27
C LEU A 510 25.92 -26.34 -13.16
N GLU A 511 25.08 -27.31 -13.55
CA GLU A 511 25.51 -28.39 -14.44
C GLU A 511 25.88 -27.89 -15.83
N TYR A 512 25.12 -26.94 -16.38
CA TYR A 512 25.46 -26.26 -17.65
C TYR A 512 26.82 -25.57 -17.58
N THR A 513 27.04 -24.78 -16.52
CA THR A 513 28.32 -24.07 -16.30
C THR A 513 29.48 -25.06 -16.17
N LYS A 514 29.28 -26.17 -15.45
CA LYS A 514 30.29 -27.22 -15.29
C LYS A 514 30.65 -27.89 -16.61
N ALA A 515 29.66 -28.20 -17.46
CA ALA A 515 29.89 -28.76 -18.79
C ALA A 515 30.67 -27.78 -19.68
N MET A 516 30.27 -26.50 -19.70
CA MET A 516 30.97 -25.44 -20.44
C MET A 516 32.43 -25.27 -20.00
N VAL A 517 32.70 -25.26 -18.69
CA VAL A 517 34.06 -25.16 -18.15
C VAL A 517 34.88 -26.40 -18.51
N ALA A 518 34.30 -27.59 -18.42
CA ALA A 518 34.98 -28.83 -18.80
C ALA A 518 35.36 -28.85 -20.29
N HIS A 519 34.44 -28.44 -21.17
CA HIS A 519 34.70 -28.30 -22.60
C HIS A 519 35.81 -27.29 -22.88
N SER A 520 35.77 -26.11 -22.26
CA SER A 520 36.81 -25.09 -22.41
C SER A 520 38.19 -25.57 -21.90
N ILE A 521 38.23 -26.38 -20.84
CA ILE A 521 39.47 -27.03 -20.38
C ILE A 521 39.97 -28.01 -21.44
N HIS A 522 39.09 -28.86 -21.98
CA HIS A 522 39.43 -29.83 -23.03
C HIS A 522 39.99 -29.13 -24.29
N ASP A 523 39.31 -28.11 -24.81
CA ASP A 523 39.75 -27.36 -25.99
C ASP A 523 41.13 -26.73 -25.78
N ARG A 524 41.39 -26.16 -24.60
CA ARG A 524 42.70 -25.59 -24.27
C ARG A 524 43.78 -26.66 -24.19
N HIS A 525 43.48 -27.85 -23.68
CA HIS A 525 44.42 -28.96 -23.68
C HIS A 525 44.71 -29.46 -25.10
N MET A 526 43.69 -29.59 -25.95
CA MET A 526 43.87 -29.97 -27.36
C MET A 526 44.70 -28.94 -28.12
N ALA A 527 44.42 -27.64 -27.94
CA ALA A 527 45.20 -26.56 -28.54
C ALA A 527 46.65 -26.54 -28.04
N ALA A 528 46.89 -26.83 -26.75
CA ALA A 528 48.24 -26.94 -26.20
C ALA A 528 48.99 -28.15 -26.76
N ALA A 529 48.30 -29.31 -26.88
CA ALA A 529 48.88 -30.52 -27.45
C ALA A 529 49.32 -30.30 -28.91
N GLY A 530 48.48 -29.66 -29.73
CA GLY A 530 48.84 -29.30 -31.11
C GLY A 530 50.10 -28.42 -31.18
N LYS A 531 50.18 -27.37 -30.34
CA LYS A 531 51.39 -26.51 -30.27
C LYS A 531 52.64 -27.28 -29.82
N MET A 532 52.50 -28.25 -28.92
CA MET A 532 53.61 -29.09 -28.48
C MET A 532 54.05 -30.03 -29.59
N GLU A 533 53.12 -30.62 -30.33
CA GLU A 533 53.41 -31.45 -31.50
C GLU A 533 54.17 -30.67 -32.57
N ASP A 534 53.70 -29.47 -32.90
CA ASP A 534 54.39 -28.54 -33.81
C ASP A 534 55.83 -28.25 -33.33
N SER A 535 55.98 -27.96 -32.04
CA SER A 535 57.30 -27.68 -31.44
C SER A 535 58.24 -28.89 -31.52
N VAL A 536 57.73 -30.10 -31.28
CA VAL A 536 58.49 -31.35 -31.40
C VAL A 536 58.86 -31.62 -32.86
N ALA A 537 57.95 -31.37 -33.80
CA ALA A 537 58.22 -31.52 -35.23
C ALA A 537 59.35 -30.57 -35.68
N VAL A 538 59.34 -29.31 -35.22
CA VAL A 538 60.42 -28.35 -35.47
C VAL A 538 61.75 -28.81 -34.88
N ILE A 539 61.76 -29.31 -33.63
CA ILE A 539 62.98 -29.85 -33.00
C ILE A 539 63.51 -31.04 -33.80
N ARG A 540 62.64 -31.99 -34.19
CA ARG A 540 63.04 -33.14 -35.01
C ARG A 540 63.63 -32.71 -36.34
N ALA A 541 63.00 -31.76 -37.03
CA ALA A 541 63.52 -31.23 -38.29
C ALA A 541 64.92 -30.61 -38.11
N ASN A 542 65.13 -29.86 -37.02
CA ASN A 542 66.45 -29.29 -36.69
C ASN A 542 67.50 -30.33 -36.25
N CYS A 543 67.07 -31.50 -35.77
CA CYS A 543 67.95 -32.59 -35.36
C CYS A 543 68.16 -33.65 -36.45
N SER A 544 67.54 -33.50 -37.62
CA SER A 544 67.85 -34.31 -38.81
C SER A 544 69.32 -34.11 -39.13
N ILE A 545 70.07 -35.19 -39.36
CA ILE A 545 71.49 -35.12 -39.74
C ILE A 545 71.59 -34.27 -41.01
N ASP A 546 72.32 -33.15 -40.91
CA ASP A 546 72.63 -32.33 -42.06
C ASP A 546 73.52 -33.16 -43.00
N GLU A 547 73.04 -33.44 -44.22
CA GLU A 547 73.78 -34.21 -45.22
C GLU A 547 75.18 -33.61 -45.43
N SER A 548 75.37 -32.30 -45.28
CA SER A 548 76.69 -31.67 -45.38
C SER A 548 77.65 -32.10 -44.26
N VAL A 549 77.14 -32.41 -43.07
CA VAL A 549 77.96 -32.90 -41.95
C VAL A 549 78.33 -34.37 -42.18
N GLN A 550 77.41 -35.17 -42.73
CA GLN A 550 77.69 -36.55 -43.10
C GLN A 550 78.70 -36.62 -44.26
N ASP A 551 78.51 -35.80 -45.29
CA ASP A 551 79.45 -35.66 -46.41
C ASP A 551 80.83 -35.20 -45.94
N THR A 552 80.90 -34.28 -44.96
CA THR A 552 82.18 -33.85 -44.36
C THR A 552 82.85 -34.99 -43.58
N PHE A 553 82.09 -35.82 -42.87
CA PHE A 553 82.65 -37.00 -42.19
C PHE A 553 83.12 -38.06 -43.19
N ASP A 554 82.36 -38.29 -44.25
CA ASP A 554 82.72 -39.23 -45.31
C ASP A 554 83.97 -38.74 -46.08
N ASP A 555 84.10 -37.42 -46.33
CA ASP A 555 85.30 -36.80 -46.92
C ASP A 555 86.51 -36.90 -45.97
N ILE A 556 86.32 -36.73 -44.66
CA ILE A 556 87.38 -36.90 -43.65
C ILE A 556 87.83 -38.37 -43.59
N ASP A 557 86.90 -39.32 -43.63
CA ASP A 557 87.21 -40.75 -43.63
C ASP A 557 87.93 -41.16 -44.92
N ALA A 558 87.56 -40.58 -46.07
CA ALA A 558 88.28 -40.77 -47.34
C ALA A 558 89.71 -40.23 -47.28
N LEU A 559 89.91 -39.05 -46.68
CA LEU A 559 91.25 -38.48 -46.47
C LEU A 559 92.10 -39.32 -45.51
N PHE A 560 91.50 -39.94 -44.49
CA PHE A 560 92.21 -40.86 -43.61
C PHE A 560 92.61 -42.16 -44.31
N ALA A 561 91.75 -42.69 -45.20
CA ALA A 561 92.08 -43.87 -46.00
C ALA A 561 93.25 -43.61 -46.98
N GLU A 562 93.36 -42.39 -47.54
CA GLU A 562 94.50 -41.99 -48.38
C GLU A 562 95.82 -41.82 -47.62
N LEU A 563 95.79 -41.71 -46.28
CA LEU A 563 96.99 -41.58 -45.43
C LEU A 563 97.52 -42.94 -44.92
N GLU A 564 96.77 -44.03 -45.12
CA GLU A 564 97.16 -45.39 -44.72
C GLU A 564 97.86 -46.20 -45.83
N ASP A 565 97.96 -45.66 -47.05
CA ASP A 565 98.84 -46.12 -48.16
C ASP A 565 100.13 -45.28 -48.23
#